data_AF-A0A7K4D6P8-F1
#
_entry.id   AF-A0A7K4D6P8-F1
#
_cell.length_a   1.000
_cell.length_b   1.000
_cell.length_c   1.000
_cell.angle_alpha   90.00
_cell.angle_beta   90.00
_cell.angle_gamma   90.00
#
_symmetry.space_group_name_H-M   'P 1'
#
loop_
_entity.id
_entity.type
_entity.pdbx_description
1 polymer ?
#
loop_
_entity_poly.entity_id
_entity_poly.type
_entity_poly.pdbx_seq_one_letter_code
_entity_poly.pdbx_strand_id
1 'polypeptide(L)' 'YHQTVPSWRFPEAAVEDVIETAKSLGRKAEVLQCIRVKKFSPGVVHAVVDARIKMDI' A
#
# COMPACT_ATOMS: atom_id res chain seq x y z
N TYR A 1 -3.22 -2.84 5.52
CA TYR A 1 -3.09 -3.92 4.53
C TYR A 1 -1.65 -4.40 4.51
N HIS A 2 -1.41 -5.70 4.41
CA HIS A 2 -0.07 -6.29 4.41
C HIS A 2 0.23 -6.84 3.02
N GLN A 3 1.40 -6.52 2.48
CA GLN A 3 1.84 -7.07 1.20
C GLN A 3 3.36 -7.14 1.07
N THR A 4 3.82 -7.96 0.12
CA THR A 4 5.23 -8.02 -0.25
C THR A 4 5.47 -7.29 -1.57
N VAL A 5 6.44 -6.39 -1.61
CA VAL A 5 6.80 -5.64 -2.82
C VAL A 5 8.30 -5.73 -3.09
N PRO A 6 8.74 -5.60 -4.35
CA PRO A 6 10.16 -5.44 -4.66
C PRO A 6 10.73 -4.25 -3.87
N SER A 7 11.88 -4.42 -3.24
CA SER A 7 12.46 -3.42 -2.34
C SER A 7 12.79 -2.10 -3.04
N TRP A 8 13.05 -2.14 -4.35
CA TRP A 8 13.33 -0.97 -5.19
C TRP A 8 12.06 -0.23 -5.66
N ARG A 9 10.88 -0.78 -5.36
CA ARG A 9 9.56 -0.19 -5.60
C ARG A 9 8.84 0.20 -4.31
N PHE A 10 9.52 0.08 -3.16
CA PHE A 10 8.96 0.50 -1.87
C PHE A 10 9.31 1.98 -1.62
N PRO A 11 8.36 2.82 -1.18
CA PRO A 11 6.98 2.49 -0.78
C PRO A 11 5.93 2.53 -1.91
N GLU A 12 6.27 2.97 -3.11
CA GLU A 12 5.32 3.37 -4.16
C GLU A 12 4.37 2.24 -4.54
N ALA A 13 4.88 1.05 -4.88
CA ALA A 13 4.04 -0.08 -5.26
C ALA A 13 3.13 -0.55 -4.12
N ALA A 14 3.57 -0.40 -2.87
CA ALA A 14 2.76 -0.82 -1.73
C ALA A 14 1.52 0.06 -1.56
N VAL A 15 1.66 1.36 -1.88
CA VAL A 15 0.59 2.35 -1.79
C VAL A 15 -0.29 2.36 -3.05
N GLU A 16 0.30 2.21 -4.23
CA GLU A 16 -0.36 2.22 -5.54
C GLU A 16 -1.55 1.25 -5.58
N ASP A 17 -1.34 0.00 -5.15
CA ASP A 17 -2.40 -1.01 -5.11
C ASP A 17 -3.60 -0.58 -4.26
N VAL A 18 -3.36 0.06 -3.12
CA VAL A 18 -4.43 0.52 -2.22
C VAL A 18 -5.20 1.68 -2.84
N ILE A 19 -4.50 2.63 -3.46
CA ILE A 19 -5.10 3.82 -4.08
C ILE A 19 -5.91 3.42 -5.32
N GLU A 20 -5.32 2.67 -6.24
CA GLU A 20 -5.97 2.29 -7.50
C GLU A 20 -7.15 1.36 -7.25
N THR A 21 -7.05 0.44 -6.28
CA THR A 21 -8.19 -0.40 -5.90
C THR A 21 -9.32 0.45 -5.32
N ALA A 22 -9.04 1.36 -4.39
CA ALA A 22 -10.08 2.23 -3.84
C ALA A 22 -10.76 3.07 -4.95
N LYS A 23 -9.96 3.65 -5.84
CA LYS A 23 -10.45 4.43 -6.99
C LYS A 23 -11.32 3.59 -7.93
N SER A 24 -10.92 2.36 -8.23
CA SER A 24 -11.70 1.44 -9.08
C SER A 24 -13.07 1.10 -8.50
N LEU A 25 -13.22 1.21 -7.17
CA LEU A 25 -14.46 0.98 -6.45
C LEU A 25 -15.26 2.26 -6.19
N GLY A 26 -14.89 3.38 -6.82
CA GLY A 26 -15.53 4.69 -6.60
C GLY A 26 -15.32 5.24 -5.19
N ARG A 27 -14.18 4.94 -4.58
CA ARG A 27 -13.82 5.37 -3.23
C ARG A 27 -12.49 6.10 -3.24
N LYS A 28 -12.25 6.89 -2.19
CA LYS A 28 -10.95 7.53 -1.96
C LYS A 28 -10.18 6.82 -0.86
N ALA A 29 -8.91 6.51 -1.11
CA ALA A 29 -7.99 6.06 -0.07
C ALA A 29 -7.13 7.24 0.42
N GLU A 30 -7.13 7.49 1.73
CA GLU A 30 -6.16 8.34 2.40
C GLU A 30 -5.11 7.45 3.05
N VAL A 31 -3.88 7.48 2.54
CA VAL A 31 -2.76 6.73 3.13
C VAL A 31 -2.26 7.47 4.35
N LEU A 32 -2.36 6.82 5.51
CA LEU A 32 -1.91 7.36 6.80
C LEU A 32 -0.43 7.07 7.02
N GLN A 33 0.01 5.86 6.67
CA GLN A 33 1.41 5.46 6.72
C GLN A 33 1.69 4.24 5.83
N CYS A 34 2.93 4.13 5.38
CA CYS A 34 3.47 2.95 4.72
C CYS A 34 4.78 2.54 5.41
N ILE A 35 4.75 1.41 6.12
CA ILE A 35 5.84 0.92 6.95
C ILE A 35 6.51 -0.27 6.29
N ARG A 36 7.85 -0.25 6.22
CA ARG A 36 8.65 -1.44 5.94
C ARG A 36 8.78 -2.25 7.22
N VAL A 37 8.15 -3.42 7.30
CA VAL A 37 8.18 -4.28 8.49
C VAL A 37 9.48 -5.07 8.56
N LYS A 38 9.81 -5.79 7.47
CA LYS A 38 11.01 -6.64 7.41
C LYS A 38 11.42 -6.95 5.97
N LYS A 39 12.66 -7.41 5.80
CA LYS A 39 13.05 -8.16 4.60
C LYS A 39 12.22 -9.44 4.55
N PHE A 40 11.58 -9.69 3.40
CA PHE A 40 10.85 -10.94 3.17
C PHE A 40 11.77 -11.97 2.50
N SER A 41 12.45 -11.58 1.42
CA SER A 41 13.45 -12.36 0.70
C SER A 41 14.48 -11.42 0.03
N PRO A 42 15.56 -11.90 -0.61
CA PRO A 42 16.46 -11.04 -1.38
C PRO A 42 15.68 -10.18 -2.39
N GLY A 43 15.80 -8.85 -2.28
CA GLY A 43 15.10 -7.91 -3.15
C GLY A 43 13.61 -7.71 -2.87
N VAL A 44 13.04 -8.28 -1.80
CA VAL A 44 11.61 -8.15 -1.47
C VAL A 44 11.42 -7.76 0.00
N VAL A 45 10.48 -6.86 0.25
CA VAL A 45 10.11 -6.39 1.60
C VAL A 45 8.67 -6.70 1.91
N HIS A 46 8.38 -7.01 3.17
CA HIS A 46 7.02 -7.01 3.70
C HIS A 46 6.70 -5.59 4.17
N ALA A 47 5.66 -5.01 3.57
CA ALA A 47 5.16 -3.67 3.85
C ALA A 47 3.77 -3.73 4.48
N VAL A 48 3.49 -2.74 5.32
CA VAL A 48 2.16 -2.47 5.87
C VAL A 48 1.74 -1.08 5.43
N VAL A 49 0.56 -0.99 4.83
CA VAL A 49 -0.09 0.28 4.51
C VAL A 49 -1.29 0.45 5.40
N ASP A 50 -1.27 1.49 6.22
CA ASP A 50 -2.46 1.94 6.94
C ASP A 50 -3.13 3.00 6.10
N ALA A 51 -4.38 2.74 5.75
CA ALA A 51 -5.18 3.63 4.93
C ALA A 51 -6.58 3.76 5.49
N ARG A 52 -7.14 4.96 5.37
CA ARG A 52 -8.55 5.25 5.64
C ARG A 52 -9.29 5.30 4.32
N ILE A 53 -10.29 4.45 4.15
CA ILE A 53 -11.15 4.45 2.96
C ILE A 53 -12.34 5.38 3.22
N LYS A 54 -12.52 6.38 2.37
CA LYS A 54 -13.65 7.33 2.39
C LYS A 54 -14.63 7.01 1.27
N MET A 55 -15.91 7.22 1.54
CA MET A 55 -16.93 7.31 0.50
C MET A 55 -16.92 8.74 -0.03
N ASP A 56 -16.90 8.91 -1.34
CA ASP A 56 -17.29 10.16 -1.95
C ASP A 56 -18.83 10.18 -1.93
N ILE A 57 -19.42 11.06 -1.11
CA ILE A 57 -20.87 11.32 -1.07
C ILE A 57 -21.18 12.47 -2.01
#